data_AF-A0A2V3JEV3-F1
#
_entry.id   AF-A0A2V3JEV3-F1
#
_cell.length_a   1.000
_cell.length_b   1.000
_cell.length_c   1.000
_cell.angle_alpha   90.00
_cell.angle_beta   90.00
_cell.angle_gamma   90.00
#
_symmetry.space_group_name_H-M   'P 1'
#
loop_
_entity.id
_entity.type
_entity.pdbx_description
1 polymer ?
#
loop_
_entity_poly.entity_id
_entity_poly.type
_entity_poly.pdbx_seq_one_letter_code
_entity_poly.pdbx_strand_id
1 'polypeptide(L)'
;MKKELIMREEKDSGVLIFVPEEKAFTADTDVQRSRLVAPWVDIAYELALASKFEDAMTLNGFLYCAALNFSPEPMLKALECNVRGVSLSGTGPSFVALVDRTAEAELYRAWSELDIEGRIIKTRINNEPAYKYDYNVNGNEDGGGGYLRDGT
;
A
#
# COMPACT_ATOMS: atom_id res chain seq x y z
N MET A 1 19.18 -0.94 12.06
CA MET A 1 18.49 0.36 12.13
C MET A 1 17.26 0.20 13.01
N LYS A 2 17.06 1.05 14.01
CA LYS A 2 15.87 1.00 14.87
C LYS A 2 14.71 1.64 14.11
N LYS A 3 13.55 0.99 14.07
CA LYS A 3 12.34 1.58 13.46
C LYS A 3 11.76 2.56 14.46
N GLU A 4 11.84 3.84 14.17
CA GLU A 4 11.31 4.92 15.00
C GLU A 4 10.33 5.75 14.19
N LEU A 5 9.25 6.21 14.83
CA LEU A 5 8.27 7.09 14.20
C LEU A 5 8.87 8.50 14.13
N ILE A 6 9.08 9.00 12.91
CA ILE A 6 9.66 10.33 12.68
C ILE A 6 8.57 11.41 12.71
N MET A 7 7.41 11.12 12.11
CA MET A 7 6.30 12.06 11.97
C MET A 7 4.97 11.31 11.89
N ARG A 8 3.91 11.91 12.44
CA ARG A 8 2.51 11.49 12.24
C ARG A 8 1.73 12.69 11.73
N GLU A 9 1.09 12.53 10.58
CA GLU A 9 0.19 13.51 9.98
C GLU A 9 -1.10 12.80 9.60
N GLU A 10 -2.24 13.39 9.96
CA GLU A 10 -3.55 12.85 9.60
C GLU A 10 -3.92 13.31 8.19
N LYS A 11 -4.42 12.38 7.38
CA LYS A 11 -4.82 12.67 5.99
C LYS A 11 -6.15 12.02 5.69
N ASP A 12 -6.99 12.73 4.95
CA ASP A 12 -8.26 12.20 4.46
C ASP A 12 -8.22 12.12 2.92
N SER A 13 -8.33 10.91 2.39
CA SER A 13 -8.32 10.65 0.94
C SER A 13 -8.99 9.32 0.63
N GLY A 14 -9.62 9.25 -0.55
CA GLY A 14 -9.99 7.98 -1.14
C GLY A 14 -8.74 7.25 -1.61
N VAL A 15 -8.77 5.93 -1.61
CA VAL A 15 -7.64 5.11 -2.05
C VAL A 15 -8.15 4.07 -3.02
N LEU A 16 -7.55 4.04 -4.22
CA LEU A 16 -7.67 2.92 -5.13
C LEU A 16 -6.42 2.08 -5.07
N ILE A 17 -6.59 0.76 -4.99
CA ILE A 17 -5.51 -0.21 -5.03
C ILE A 17 -5.74 -1.14 -6.20
N PHE A 18 -4.88 -1.09 -7.21
CA PHE A 18 -4.83 -2.09 -8.25
C PHE A 18 -3.95 -3.25 -7.79
N VAL A 19 -4.50 -4.46 -7.78
CA VAL A 19 -3.82 -5.68 -7.37
C VAL A 19 -3.76 -6.61 -8.57
N PRO A 20 -2.62 -6.66 -9.30
CA PRO A 20 -2.41 -7.63 -10.37
C PRO A 20 -2.56 -9.07 -9.88
N GLU A 21 -3.03 -9.97 -10.74
CA GLU A 21 -3.07 -11.41 -10.43
C GLU A 21 -1.68 -12.05 -10.41
N GLU A 22 -0.74 -11.48 -11.18
CA GLU A 22 0.64 -11.93 -11.21
C GLU A 22 1.25 -11.83 -9.81
N LYS A 23 1.79 -12.95 -9.33
CA LYS A 23 2.55 -12.97 -8.09
C LYS A 23 3.99 -12.60 -8.43
N ALA A 24 4.41 -11.41 -8.04
CA ALA A 24 5.84 -11.13 -7.92
C ALA A 24 6.37 -12.06 -6.81
N PHE A 25 7.11 -13.09 -7.17
CA PHE A 25 7.84 -13.88 -6.19
C PHE A 25 8.89 -12.94 -5.58
N THR A 26 8.72 -12.59 -4.31
CA THR A 26 9.64 -11.70 -3.57
C THR A 26 11.09 -12.19 -3.56
N ALA A 27 11.32 -13.47 -3.90
CA ALA A 27 12.62 -14.07 -4.15
C ALA A 27 13.39 -13.47 -5.35
N ASP A 28 12.72 -12.79 -6.28
CA ASP A 28 13.29 -12.20 -7.50
C ASP A 28 13.49 -10.67 -7.42
N THR A 29 13.40 -10.07 -6.23
CA THR A 29 13.66 -8.64 -6.08
C THR A 29 15.11 -8.33 -6.47
N ASP A 30 15.31 -7.57 -7.55
CA ASP A 30 16.65 -7.18 -8.00
C ASP A 30 17.27 -6.14 -7.04
N VAL A 31 17.96 -6.68 -6.03
CA VAL A 31 18.63 -5.90 -4.99
C VAL A 31 19.73 -5.02 -5.59
N GLN A 32 20.38 -5.44 -6.68
CA GLN A 32 21.43 -4.65 -7.31
C GLN A 32 20.85 -3.39 -7.95
N ARG A 33 19.75 -3.53 -8.68
CA ARG A 33 19.03 -2.38 -9.25
C ARG A 33 18.42 -1.47 -8.20
N SER A 34 17.92 -2.05 -7.11
CA SER A 34 17.43 -1.26 -5.96
C SER A 34 18.53 -0.38 -5.35
N ARG A 35 19.78 -0.86 -5.30
CA ARG A 35 20.93 -0.05 -4.84
C ARG A 35 21.27 1.10 -5.78
N LEU A 36 21.03 0.96 -7.09
CA LEU A 36 21.27 2.03 -8.06
C LEU A 36 20.33 3.21 -7.87
N VAL A 37 19.08 2.94 -7.47
CA VAL A 37 18.07 3.98 -7.25
C VAL A 37 18.11 4.58 -5.85
N ALA A 38 18.86 4.00 -4.91
CA ALA A 38 18.87 4.43 -3.50
C ALA A 38 19.15 5.95 -3.30
N PRO A 39 20.15 6.58 -3.96
CA PRO A 39 20.37 8.02 -3.82
C PRO A 39 19.21 8.89 -4.32
N TRP A 40 18.38 8.36 -5.22
CA TRP A 40 17.19 9.05 -5.74
C TRP A 40 15.97 8.83 -4.84
N VAL A 41 15.91 7.67 -4.18
CA VAL A 41 14.91 7.40 -3.13
C VAL A 41 15.11 8.34 -1.95
N ASP A 42 16.35 8.77 -1.66
CA ASP A 42 16.61 9.80 -0.64
C ASP A 42 15.86 11.11 -0.93
N ILE A 43 15.67 11.48 -2.20
CA ILE A 43 14.88 12.65 -2.60
C ILE A 43 13.38 12.43 -2.28
N ALA A 44 12.86 11.24 -2.56
CA ALA A 44 11.49 10.89 -2.18
C ALA A 44 11.29 10.92 -0.66
N TYR A 45 12.32 10.50 0.10
CA TYR A 45 12.33 10.58 1.54
C TYR A 45 12.34 12.03 2.05
N GLU A 46 13.16 12.91 1.48
CA GLU A 46 13.15 14.35 1.79
C GLU A 46 11.79 15.00 1.49
N LEU A 47 11.15 14.65 0.38
CA LEU A 47 9.79 15.09 0.05
C LEU A 47 8.78 14.65 1.11
N ALA A 48 8.87 13.40 1.58
CA ALA A 48 8.00 12.89 2.64
C ALA A 48 8.21 13.61 3.98
N LEU A 49 9.46 13.94 4.34
CA LEU A 49 9.77 14.75 5.53
C LEU A 49 9.24 16.19 5.42
N ALA A 50 9.08 16.70 4.19
CA ALA A 50 8.46 17.99 3.92
C ALA A 50 6.93 17.92 3.75
N SER A 51 6.29 16.81 4.17
CA SER A 51 4.86 16.53 4.02
C SER A 51 4.34 16.55 2.57
N LYS A 52 5.23 16.41 1.58
CA LYS A 52 4.88 16.27 0.15
C LYS A 52 4.68 14.80 -0.21
N PHE A 53 3.72 14.15 0.44
CA PHE A 53 3.53 12.71 0.33
C PHE A 53 3.18 12.24 -1.08
N GLU A 54 2.31 12.96 -1.79
CA GLU A 54 1.94 12.61 -3.16
C GLU A 54 3.16 12.61 -4.10
N ASP A 55 4.00 13.64 -4.02
CA ASP A 55 5.22 13.76 -4.82
C ASP A 55 6.23 12.65 -4.45
N ALA A 56 6.38 12.38 -3.15
CA ALA A 56 7.23 11.30 -2.63
C ALA A 56 6.76 9.93 -3.13
N MET A 57 5.46 9.64 -3.04
CA MET A 57 4.84 8.41 -3.53
C MET A 57 5.11 8.21 -5.02
N THR A 58 4.83 9.22 -5.83
CA THR A 58 4.96 9.15 -7.28
C THR A 58 6.41 8.98 -7.71
N LEU A 59 7.35 9.74 -7.12
CA LEU A 59 8.77 9.55 -7.40
C LEU A 59 9.25 8.15 -7.00
N ASN A 60 8.91 7.71 -5.79
CA ASN A 60 9.28 6.40 -5.28
C ASN A 60 8.74 5.26 -6.16
N GLY A 61 7.47 5.36 -6.57
CA GLY A 61 6.85 4.36 -7.44
C GLY A 61 7.58 4.20 -8.77
N PHE A 62 7.90 5.29 -9.48
CA PHE A 62 8.62 5.21 -10.75
C PHE A 62 10.04 4.63 -10.59
N LEU A 63 10.76 5.04 -9.53
CA LEU A 63 12.08 4.50 -9.23
C LEU A 63 12.02 2.98 -9.01
N TYR A 64 11.03 2.49 -8.26
CA TYR A 64 10.90 1.05 -8.01
C TYR A 64 10.27 0.28 -9.16
N CYS A 65 9.41 0.87 -10.00
CA CYS A 65 9.02 0.26 -11.27
C CYS A 65 10.26 0.01 -12.15
N ALA A 66 11.14 1.01 -12.28
CA ALA A 66 12.37 0.87 -13.06
C ALA A 66 13.38 -0.11 -12.43
N ALA A 67 13.52 -0.10 -11.10
CA ALA A 67 14.45 -0.98 -10.40
C ALA A 67 14.01 -2.45 -10.44
N LEU A 68 12.70 -2.71 -10.29
CA LEU A 68 12.14 -4.06 -10.17
C LEU A 68 11.55 -4.59 -11.47
N ASN A 69 11.70 -3.84 -12.57
CA ASN A 69 11.21 -4.20 -13.90
C ASN A 69 9.68 -4.40 -13.96
N PHE A 70 8.94 -3.62 -13.17
CA PHE A 70 7.49 -3.54 -13.29
C PHE A 70 7.08 -2.50 -14.32
N SER A 71 5.99 -2.76 -15.04
CA SER A 71 5.40 -1.78 -15.94
C SER A 71 5.01 -0.51 -15.17
N PRO A 72 5.44 0.69 -15.60
CA PRO A 72 4.98 1.95 -15.02
C PRO A 72 3.58 2.36 -15.52
N GLU A 73 2.96 1.58 -16.42
CA GLU A 73 1.69 1.94 -17.07
C GLU A 73 0.55 2.25 -16.07
N PRO A 74 0.34 1.48 -14.97
CA PRO A 74 -0.68 1.84 -13.99
C PRO A 74 -0.43 3.20 -13.32
N MET A 75 0.83 3.60 -13.16
CA MET A 75 1.18 4.92 -12.64
C MET A 75 0.89 6.02 -13.68
N LEU A 76 1.24 5.79 -14.95
CA LEU A 76 0.97 6.74 -16.03
C LEU A 76 -0.53 6.99 -16.20
N LYS A 77 -1.35 5.93 -16.17
CA LYS A 77 -2.83 6.06 -16.18
C LYS A 77 -3.38 6.87 -15.01
N ALA A 78 -2.81 6.72 -13.82
CA ALA A 78 -3.19 7.54 -12.69
C ALA A 78 -2.87 9.03 -12.94
N LEU A 79 -1.68 9.34 -13.45
CA LEU A 79 -1.31 10.73 -13.78
C LEU A 79 -2.20 11.33 -14.88
N GLU A 80 -2.58 10.55 -15.90
CA GLU A 80 -3.53 10.97 -16.95
C GLU A 80 -4.90 11.33 -16.36
N CYS A 81 -5.33 10.65 -15.30
CA CYS A 81 -6.55 10.95 -14.53
C CYS A 81 -6.35 12.04 -13.46
N ASN A 82 -5.28 12.85 -13.57
CA ASN A 82 -4.96 13.95 -12.64
C ASN A 82 -4.73 13.51 -11.18
N VAL A 83 -4.35 12.24 -10.96
CA VAL A 83 -3.93 11.75 -9.64
C VAL A 83 -2.48 12.14 -9.38
N ARG A 84 -2.22 12.82 -8.26
CA ARG A 84 -0.86 13.28 -7.91
C ARG A 84 -0.05 12.28 -7.10
N GLY A 85 -0.70 11.45 -6.30
CA GLY A 85 -0.04 10.49 -5.41
C GLY A 85 -0.36 9.06 -5.83
N VAL A 86 0.55 8.43 -6.58
CA VAL A 86 0.43 7.03 -6.99
C VAL A 86 1.75 6.31 -6.77
N SER A 87 1.78 5.08 -6.29
CA SER A 87 3.02 4.33 -6.10
C SER A 87 2.83 2.83 -6.26
N LEU A 88 3.89 2.16 -6.70
CA LEU A 88 4.06 0.73 -6.51
C LEU A 88 4.18 0.39 -5.01
N SER A 89 3.62 -0.74 -4.60
CA SER A 89 3.70 -1.26 -3.23
C SER A 89 5.02 -1.97 -2.96
N GLY A 90 5.49 -1.97 -1.70
CA GLY A 90 6.86 -2.40 -1.37
C GLY A 90 7.16 -3.91 -1.50
N THR A 91 6.17 -4.80 -1.44
CA THR A 91 6.39 -6.26 -1.46
C THR A 91 5.57 -7.01 -2.51
N GLY A 92 4.97 -6.30 -3.47
CA GLY A 92 4.15 -6.91 -4.52
C GLY A 92 3.85 -5.91 -5.63
N PRO A 93 3.32 -6.38 -6.78
CA PRO A 93 3.11 -5.54 -7.95
C PRO A 93 1.88 -4.63 -7.82
N SER A 94 1.32 -4.47 -6.62
CA SER A 94 0.15 -3.63 -6.41
C SER A 94 0.49 -2.16 -6.57
N PHE A 95 -0.44 -1.41 -7.15
CA PHE A 95 -0.35 0.04 -7.29
C PHE A 95 -1.39 0.69 -6.41
N VAL A 96 -1.00 1.75 -5.71
CA VAL A 96 -1.86 2.48 -4.77
C VAL A 96 -1.94 3.93 -5.23
N ALA A 97 -3.15 4.47 -5.33
CA ALA A 97 -3.42 5.84 -5.73
C ALA A 97 -4.27 6.56 -4.67
N LEU A 98 -3.87 7.77 -4.30
CA LEU A 98 -4.68 8.70 -3.52
C LEU A 98 -5.62 9.46 -4.46
N VAL A 99 -6.92 9.32 -4.28
CA VAL A 99 -7.94 9.86 -5.17
C VAL A 99 -8.92 10.75 -4.43
N ASP A 100 -9.42 11.76 -5.14
CA ASP A 100 -10.65 12.45 -4.77
C ASP A 100 -11.86 11.83 -5.49
N ARG A 101 -13.05 12.38 -5.24
CA ARG A 101 -14.30 11.86 -5.83
C ARG A 101 -14.33 11.93 -7.36
N THR A 102 -13.61 12.88 -7.96
CA THR A 102 -13.59 13.06 -9.42
C THR A 102 -12.65 12.07 -10.07
N ALA A 103 -11.42 11.95 -9.56
CA ALA A 103 -10.41 11.05 -10.09
C ALA A 103 -10.72 9.56 -9.83
N GLU A 104 -11.45 9.23 -8.76
CA GLU A 104 -11.75 7.82 -8.43
C GLU A 104 -12.47 7.08 -9.57
N ALA A 105 -13.52 7.67 -10.13
CA ALA A 105 -14.30 7.01 -11.17
C ALA A 105 -13.50 6.86 -12.48
N GLU A 106 -12.73 7.90 -12.84
CA GLU A 106 -11.89 7.90 -14.04
C GLU A 106 -10.76 6.89 -13.92
N LEU A 107 -10.04 6.91 -12.80
CA LEU A 107 -8.93 5.98 -12.58
C LEU A 107 -9.41 4.53 -12.47
N TYR A 108 -10.55 4.28 -11.82
CA TYR A 108 -11.12 2.93 -11.78
C TYR A 108 -11.36 2.39 -13.20
N ARG A 109 -11.88 3.21 -14.11
CA ARG A 109 -12.08 2.81 -15.51
C ARG A 109 -10.75 2.61 -16.23
N ALA A 110 -9.82 3.56 -16.11
CA ALA A 110 -8.51 3.48 -16.74
C ALA A 110 -7.72 2.23 -16.32
N TRP A 111 -7.75 1.87 -15.03
CA TRP A 111 -7.15 0.64 -14.53
C TRP A 111 -7.91 -0.63 -14.92
N SER A 112 -9.23 -0.56 -15.10
CA SER A 112 -10.02 -1.72 -15.56
C SER A 112 -9.79 -2.04 -17.05
N GLU A 113 -9.28 -1.07 -17.81
CA GLU A 113 -8.99 -1.18 -19.25
C GLU A 113 -7.51 -1.49 -19.54
N LEU A 114 -6.69 -1.66 -18.49
CA LEU A 114 -5.31 -2.09 -18.64
C LEU A 114 -5.24 -3.52 -19.18
N ASP A 115 -4.24 -3.78 -20.03
CA ASP A 115 -3.87 -5.13 -20.48
C ASP A 115 -3.07 -5.88 -19.38
N ILE A 116 -3.54 -5.80 -18.14
CA ILE A 116 -2.96 -6.44 -16.96
C ILE A 116 -4.11 -7.02 -16.14
N GLU A 117 -4.16 -8.35 -16.02
CA GLU A 117 -5.18 -9.01 -15.20
C GLU A 117 -4.99 -8.66 -13.72
N GLY A 118 -6.09 -8.28 -13.07
CA GLY A 118 -6.06 -7.87 -11.68
C GLY A 118 -7.41 -7.42 -11.17
N ARG A 119 -7.45 -7.05 -9.90
CA ARG A 119 -8.64 -6.49 -9.24
C ARG A 119 -8.36 -5.11 -8.68
N ILE A 120 -9.38 -4.27 -8.62
CA ILE A 120 -9.30 -2.93 -8.04
C ILE A 120 -10.06 -2.93 -6.71
N ILE A 121 -9.39 -2.51 -5.63
CA ILE A 121 -9.97 -2.36 -4.29
C ILE A 121 -10.17 -0.86 -4.04
N LYS A 122 -11.36 -0.48 -3.58
CA LYS A 122 -11.68 0.87 -3.12
C LYS A 122 -11.63 0.91 -1.59
N THR A 123 -10.91 1.87 -1.04
CA THR A 123 -10.82 2.07 0.41
C THR A 123 -10.51 3.54 0.74
N ARG A 124 -10.20 3.85 2.00
CA ARG A 124 -9.81 5.18 2.47
C ARG A 124 -8.58 5.08 3.38
N ILE A 125 -7.91 6.20 3.59
CA ILE A 125 -6.84 6.31 4.59
C ILE A 125 -7.42 6.00 5.98
N ASN A 126 -6.73 5.14 6.73
CA ASN A 126 -7.01 4.87 8.13
C ASN A 126 -5.95 5.56 9.00
N ASN A 127 -6.39 6.52 9.83
CA ASN A 127 -5.52 7.24 10.76
C ASN A 127 -5.51 6.64 12.18
N GLU A 128 -6.33 5.62 12.42
CA GLU A 128 -6.42 4.95 13.72
C GLU A 128 -5.23 4.03 13.97
N PRO A 129 -4.65 4.05 15.18
CA PRO A 129 -3.57 3.14 15.54
C PRO A 129 -4.05 1.69 15.57
N ALA A 130 -3.14 0.75 15.31
CA ALA A 130 -3.42 -0.66 15.54
C ALA A 130 -3.56 -0.92 17.05
N TYR A 131 -4.66 -1.56 17.46
CA TYR A 131 -4.87 -1.99 18.84
C TYR A 131 -4.27 -3.37 19.06
N LYS A 132 -3.60 -3.57 20.20
CA LYS A 132 -3.27 -4.90 20.72
C LYS A 132 -4.22 -5.20 21.87
N TYR A 133 -5.05 -6.23 21.71
CA TYR A 133 -5.78 -6.78 22.85
C TYR A 133 -4.80 -7.61 23.69
N ASP A 134 -4.59 -7.20 24.94
CA ASP A 134 -3.92 -8.06 25.91
C ASP A 134 -4.93 -9.10 26.38
N TYR A 135 -4.79 -10.34 25.89
CA TYR A 135 -5.44 -11.48 26.50
C TYR A 135 -4.88 -11.64 27.91
N ASN A 136 -5.67 -11.27 28.92
CA ASN A 136 -5.38 -11.63 30.30
C ASN A 136 -5.43 -13.16 30.43
N VAL A 137 -4.28 -13.81 30.34
CA VAL A 137 -4.08 -15.18 30.81
C VAL A 137 -3.95 -15.13 32.33
N ASN A 138 -5.02 -14.73 33.00
CA ASN A 138 -5.27 -15.12 34.38
C ASN A 138 -6.35 -16.19 34.32
N GLY A 139 -5.94 -17.37 33.86
CA GLY A 139 -6.66 -18.58 34.15
C GLY A 139 -6.56 -18.80 35.66
N ASN A 140 -7.61 -18.43 36.38
CA ASN A 140 -7.96 -19.19 37.56
C ASN A 140 -8.56 -20.50 37.04
N GLU A 141 -7.73 -21.54 37.09
CA GLU A 141 -8.24 -22.89 37.27
C GLU A 141 -9.10 -22.89 38.53
N ASP A 142 -10.41 -23.01 38.39
CA ASP A 142 -11.24 -23.67 39.37
C ASP A 142 -12.36 -24.40 38.63
N GLY A 143 -12.38 -25.70 38.85
CA GLY A 143 -13.16 -26.67 38.10
C GLY A 143 -14.66 -26.53 38.28
N GLY A 144 -15.37 -26.85 37.20
CA GLY A 144 -16.81 -27.00 37.20
C GLY A 144 -17.24 -27.72 35.94
N GLY A 145 -17.12 -29.04 35.95
CA GLY A 145 -17.54 -29.90 34.85
C GLY A 145 -19.02 -29.71 34.50
N GLY A 146 -19.32 -29.89 33.22
CA GLY A 146 -20.70 -29.82 32.73
C GLY A 146 -20.77 -30.06 31.22
N TYR A 147 -20.58 -31.31 30.81
CA TYR A 147 -21.12 -31.80 29.54
C TYR A 147 -22.64 -31.57 29.52
N LEU A 148 -23.15 -30.80 28.56
CA LEU A 148 -24.48 -31.03 28.00
C LEU A 148 -24.43 -30.86 26.48
N ARG A 149 -24.80 -31.96 25.82
CA ARG A 149 -25.16 -32.11 24.41
C ARG A 149 -26.55 -31.51 24.16
N ASP A 150 -26.84 -31.32 22.85
CA ASP A 150 -28.18 -31.24 22.23
C ASP A 150 -28.91 -29.90 22.47
N GLY A 151 -29.43 -29.15 21.50
CA GLY A 151 -29.65 -29.29 20.08
C GLY A 151 -31.01 -28.64 19.75
N THR A 152 -31.04 -27.81 18.71
CA THR A 152 -32.10 -27.57 17.71
C THR A 152 -31.69 -26.38 16.84
#